data_AF-A0A8T6UL63-F1
#
_entry.id   AF-A0A8T6UL63-F1
#
_cell.length_a   1.000
_cell.length_b   1.000
_cell.length_c   1.000
_cell.angle_alpha   90.00
_cell.angle_beta   90.00
_cell.angle_gamma   90.00
#
_symmetry.space_group_name_H-M   'P 1'
#
loop_
_entity.id
_entity.type
_entity.pdbx_description
1 polymer ?
#
loop_
_entity_poly.entity_id
_entity_poly.type
_entity_poly.pdbx_seq_one_letter_code
_entity_poly.pdbx_strand_id
1 'polypeptide(L)' 'MSYNAWICATPLPESLKQIIARKPKLLNRNAVYDLSAIFTRGAVEKLNKTDSEVFQEFERFLRDELQFELKPIQTKVREI' A
#
# COMPACT_ATOMS: atom_id res chain seq x y z
N MET A 1 5.89 10.03 -17.87
CA MET A 1 4.98 10.18 -16.71
C MET A 1 5.66 9.55 -15.50
N SER A 2 5.41 10.06 -14.29
CA SER A 2 6.08 9.57 -13.07
C SER A 2 5.06 8.92 -12.13
N TYR A 3 5.43 7.77 -11.57
CA TYR A 3 4.72 7.07 -10.51
C TYR A 3 5.48 7.23 -9.20
N ASN A 4 4.78 7.22 -8.07
CA ASN A 4 5.40 7.26 -6.74
C ASN A 4 5.01 6.04 -5.92
N ALA A 5 5.95 5.55 -5.11
CA ALA A 5 5.69 4.54 -4.10
C ALA A 5 5.91 5.15 -2.71
N TRP A 6 4.93 4.96 -1.82
CA TRP A 6 4.99 5.39 -0.43
C TRP A 6 5.20 4.14 0.42
N ILE A 7 6.36 4.02 1.05
CA ILE A 7 6.73 2.87 1.88
C ILE A 7 6.75 3.33 3.33
N CYS A 8 5.84 2.79 4.14
CA CYS A 8 5.69 3.17 5.53
C CYS A 8 6.31 2.12 6.45
N ALA A 9 7.29 2.51 7.26
CA ALA A 9 7.88 1.64 8.29
C ALA A 9 7.06 1.60 9.60
N THR A 10 6.09 2.51 9.73
CA THR A 10 5.14 2.59 10.85
C THR A 10 3.72 2.48 10.29
N PRO A 11 2.74 2.00 11.09
CA PRO A 11 1.39 1.78 10.60
C PRO A 11 0.80 3.03 9.95
N LEU A 12 0.08 2.87 8.85
CA LEU A 12 -0.53 3.99 8.16
C LEU A 12 -1.50 4.75 9.08
N PRO A 13 -1.37 6.08 9.22
CA PRO A 13 -2.32 6.87 9.98
C PRO A 13 -3.73 6.74 9.42
N GLU A 14 -4.73 6.65 10.29
CA GLU A 14 -6.14 6.55 9.90
C GLU A 14 -6.58 7.76 9.03
N SER A 15 -6.05 8.95 9.32
CA SER A 15 -6.29 10.15 8.51
C SER A 15 -5.84 9.97 7.06
N LEU A 16 -4.70 9.31 6.83
CA LEU A 16 -4.21 9.01 5.48
C LEU A 16 -5.12 7.98 4.79
N LYS A 17 -5.54 6.93 5.51
CA LYS A 17 -6.50 5.93 5.00
C LYS A 17 -7.80 6.61 4.56
N GLN A 18 -8.31 7.59 5.33
CA GLN A 18 -9.50 8.38 4.99
C GLN A 18 -9.30 9.30 3.79
N ILE A 19 -8.15 9.98 3.68
CA ILE A 19 -7.84 10.83 2.51
C ILE A 19 -7.84 10.01 1.24
N ILE A 20 -7.22 8.82 1.27
CA ILE A 20 -7.18 7.91 0.13
C ILE A 20 -8.58 7.39 -0.23
N ALA A 21 -9.38 7.04 0.79
CA ALA A 21 -10.77 6.61 0.61
C ALA A 21 -11.62 7.69 -0.11
N ARG A 22 -11.45 8.96 0.30
CA ARG A 22 -12.19 10.11 -0.27
C ARG A 22 -11.66 10.53 -1.64
N LYS A 23 -10.39 10.25 -1.97
CA LYS A 23 -9.73 10.66 -3.21
C LYS A 23 -9.08 9.47 -3.92
N PRO A 24 -9.86 8.50 -4.44
CA PRO A 24 -9.32 7.28 -5.03
C PRO A 24 -8.46 7.53 -6.28
N LYS A 25 -8.66 8.65 -6.99
CA LYS A 25 -7.85 9.06 -8.14
C LYS A 25 -6.36 9.26 -7.81
N LEU A 26 -6.01 9.49 -6.54
CA LEU A 26 -4.60 9.56 -6.11
C LEU A 26 -3.87 8.24 -6.37
N LEU A 27 -4.57 7.10 -6.32
CA LEU A 27 -4.00 5.77 -6.53
C LEU A 27 -3.67 5.47 -8.00
N ASN A 28 -4.10 6.33 -8.95
CA ASN A 28 -3.76 6.15 -10.37
C ASN A 28 -2.26 6.37 -10.65
N ARG A 29 -1.56 7.05 -9.74
CA ARG A 29 -0.12 7.36 -9.86
C ARG A 29 0.69 7.04 -8.61
N ASN A 30 0.02 6.65 -7.52
CA ASN A 30 0.67 6.40 -6.25
C ASN A 30 0.34 4.97 -5.81
N ALA A 31 1.37 4.21 -5.47
CA ALA A 31 1.25 2.98 -4.70
C ALA A 31 1.64 3.26 -3.24
N VAL A 32 0.98 2.58 -2.31
CA VAL A 32 1.23 2.71 -0.87
C VAL A 32 1.39 1.32 -0.28
N TYR A 33 2.42 1.14 0.54
CA TYR A 33 2.76 -0.11 1.20
C TYR A 33 3.01 0.15 2.69
N ASP A 34 2.25 -0.54 3.54
CA ASP A 34 2.46 -0.59 4.98
C ASP A 34 3.36 -1.78 5.31
N LEU A 35 4.62 -1.49 5.62
CA LEU A 35 5.61 -2.47 6.05
C LEU A 35 5.79 -2.48 7.57
N SER A 36 4.89 -1.86 8.35
CA SER A 36 5.08 -1.77 9.81
C SER A 36 5.11 -3.14 10.50
N ALA A 37 4.45 -4.13 9.90
CA ALA A 37 4.40 -5.50 10.42
C ALA A 37 5.52 -6.40 9.89
N ILE A 38 6.51 -5.86 9.16
CA ILE A 38 7.54 -6.66 8.49
C ILE A 38 8.41 -7.42 9.50
N PHE A 39 8.74 -6.80 10.63
CA PHE A 39 9.55 -7.41 11.68
C PHE A 39 8.80 -8.44 12.52
N THR A 40 7.47 -8.38 12.53
CA THR A 40 6.61 -9.35 13.23
C THR A 40 6.12 -10.47 12.32
N ARG A 41 6.63 -10.54 11.08
CA ARG A 41 6.16 -11.47 10.02
C ARG A 41 4.65 -11.36 9.77
N GLY A 42 4.07 -10.18 9.99
CA GLY A 42 2.68 -9.91 9.64
C GLY A 42 2.51 -9.68 8.14
N ALA A 43 1.25 -9.55 7.71
CA ALA A 43 0.94 -9.20 6.33
C ALA A 43 1.33 -7.75 6.03
N VAL A 44 1.85 -7.51 4.82
CA VAL A 44 2.05 -6.17 4.27
C VAL A 44 0.71 -5.68 3.74
N GLU A 45 0.22 -4.54 4.26
CA GLU A 45 -0.95 -3.92 3.67
C GLU A 45 -0.54 -3.08 2.45
N LYS A 46 -1.33 -3.09 1.37
CA LYS A 46 -1.05 -2.34 0.16
C LYS A 46 -2.27 -1.63 -0.43
N LEU A 47 -2.00 -0.55 -1.15
CA LEU A 47 -2.89 0.10 -2.11
C LEU A 47 -2.11 0.43 -3.38
N ASN A 48 -2.34 -0.35 -4.43
CA ASN A 48 -1.73 -0.13 -5.73
C ASN A 48 -2.80 -0.35 -6.80
N LYS A 49 -3.16 0.71 -7.53
CA LYS A 49 -4.07 0.67 -8.69
C LYS A 49 -3.36 1.07 -9.99
N THR A 50 -2.03 1.01 -9.97
CA THR A 50 -1.22 1.36 -11.13
C THR A 50 -0.87 0.10 -11.90
N ASP A 51 -0.73 0.23 -13.22
CA ASP A 51 -0.23 -0.84 -14.09
C ASP A 51 1.31 -0.80 -14.21
N SER A 52 1.98 -0.21 -13.20
CA SER A 52 3.44 -0.05 -13.20
C SER A 52 4.14 -1.40 -13.00
N GLU A 53 4.88 -1.85 -14.02
CA GLU A 53 5.70 -3.08 -13.96
C GLU A 53 6.67 -3.06 -12.78
N VAL A 54 7.27 -1.89 -12.49
CA VAL A 54 8.19 -1.73 -11.35
C VAL A 54 7.51 -2.06 -10.02
N PHE A 55 6.24 -1.66 -9.85
CA PHE A 55 5.50 -1.94 -8.63
C PHE A 55 5.04 -3.39 -8.57
N GLN A 56 4.73 -4.01 -9.72
CA GLN A 56 4.42 -5.44 -9.79
C GLN A 56 5.64 -6.28 -9.42
N GLU A 57 6.84 -5.93 -9.91
CA GLU A 57 8.08 -6.63 -9.54
C GLU A 57 8.43 -6.41 -8.05
N PHE A 58 8.19 -5.22 -7.51
CA PHE A 58 8.34 -5.00 -6.07
C PHE A 58 7.39 -5.89 -5.25
N GLU A 59 6.12 -6.00 -5.65
CA GLU A 59 5.16 -6.89 -5.00
C GLU A 59 5.53 -8.37 -5.14
N ARG A 60 6.10 -8.78 -6.28
CA ARG A 60 6.66 -10.13 -6.47
C ARG A 60 7.82 -10.37 -5.52
N PHE A 61 8.77 -9.44 -5.41
CA PHE A 61 9.88 -9.54 -4.47
C PHE A 61 9.40 -9.70 -3.01
N LEU A 62 8.42 -8.90 -2.58
CA LEU A 62 7.86 -9.02 -1.23
C LEU A 62 7.24 -10.39 -0.97
N ARG A 63 6.56 -10.97 -1.96
CA ARG A 63 5.87 -12.25 -1.82
C ARG A 63 6.80 -13.46 -2.00
N ASP A 64 7.60 -13.45 -3.04
CA ASP A 64 8.32 -14.63 -3.52
C ASP A 64 9.70 -14.75 -2.86
N GLU A 65 10.41 -13.63 -2.68
CA GLU A 65 11.73 -13.62 -2.04
C GLU A 65 11.63 -13.44 -0.52
N LEU A 66 10.78 -12.51 -0.07
CA LEU A 66 10.63 -12.21 1.36
C LEU A 66 9.49 -12.99 2.05
N GLN A 67 8.68 -13.73 1.30
CA GLN A 67 7.62 -14.60 1.84
C GLN A 67 6.56 -13.85 2.66
N PHE A 68 6.29 -12.58 2.32
CA PHE A 68 5.21 -11.80 2.94
C PHE A 68 3.88 -12.01 2.23
N GLU A 69 2.81 -12.12 3.02
CA GLU A 69 1.44 -12.03 2.52
C GLU A 69 1.11 -10.55 2.23
N LEU A 70 0.54 -10.27 1.05
CA LEU A 70 0.07 -8.93 0.68
C LEU A 70 -1.44 -8.83 0.85
N LYS A 71 -1.90 -7.89 1.68
CA LYS A 71 -3.34 -7.64 1.91
C LYS A 71 -3.75 -6.25 1.45
N PRO A 72 -4.98 -6.05 0.95
CA PRO A 72 -5.47 -4.71 0.67
C PRO A 72 -5.64 -3.92 1.97
N ILE A 73 -5.22 -2.65 1.99
CA ILE A 73 -5.54 -1.74 3.11
C ILE A 73 -7.06 -1.57 3.16
N GLN A 74 -7.66 -1.83 4.33
CA GLN A 74 -9.07 -1.53 4.54
C GLN A 74 -9.26 -0.01 4.71
N THR A 75 -9.76 0.65 3.67
CA THR A 75 -10.16 2.05 3.73
C THR A 75 -11.65 2.14 4.05
N LYS A 76 -12.01 2.42 5.31
CA LYS A 76 -13.40 2.72 5.69
C LYS A 76 -13.62 4.23 5.57
N VAL A 77 -14.65 4.63 4.82
CA VAL A 77 -15.14 6.01 4.87
C VAL A 77 -16.00 6.12 6.13
N ARG A 78 -15.56 6.88 7.12
CA ARG A 78 -16.47 7.34 8.18
C ARG A 78 -17.16 8.60 7.66
N GLU A 79 -18.48 8.54 7.54
CA GLU A 79 -19.32 9.72 7.43
C GLU A 79 -19.25 10.44 8.78
N ILE A 80 -18.89 11.73 8.75
CA ILE A 80 -18.90 12.63 9.91
C ILE A 80 -20.09 13.55 9.71
#